data_AF-A0A9W7XTX6-F1
#
_entry.id   AF-A0A9W7XTX6-F1
#
_cell.length_a   1.000
_cell.length_b   1.000
_cell.length_c   1.000
_cell.angle_alpha   90.00
_cell.angle_beta   90.00
_cell.angle_gamma   90.00
#
_symmetry.space_group_name_H-M   'P 1'
#
loop_
_entity.id
_entity.type
_entity.pdbx_description
1 polymer ?
#
loop_
_entity_poly.entity_id
_entity_poly.type
_entity_poly.pdbx_seq_one_letter_code
_entity_poly.pdbx_strand_id
1 'polypeptide(L)' 'GGFLYERWGDAPIHSIAVSMFLKKSQVHYFDDIGYYHPAMAHCPAGSKERGKCICDPNEGGADNFMCAKRF' A
#
# COMPACT_ATOMS: atom_id res chain seq x y z
N GLY A 1 -12.16 -23.67 -6.58
CA GLY A 1 -13.17 -22.60 -6.70
C GLY A 1 -13.20 -21.67 -5.51
N GLY A 2 -12.04 -21.26 -4.98
CA GLY A 2 -11.97 -20.41 -3.76
C GLY A 2 -12.55 -19.00 -3.94
N PHE A 3 -12.72 -18.52 -5.17
CA PHE A 3 -13.47 -17.28 -5.42
C PHE A 3 -14.96 -17.38 -5.07
N LEU A 4 -15.56 -18.57 -5.16
CA LEU A 4 -17.00 -18.78 -4.95
C LEU A 4 -17.30 -19.57 -3.68
N TYR A 5 -16.41 -20.50 -3.31
CA TYR A 5 -16.55 -21.32 -2.11
C TYR A 5 -15.83 -20.72 -0.89
N GLU A 6 -14.96 -19.72 -1.11
CA GLU A 6 -14.31 -18.94 -0.06
C GLU A 6 -14.44 -17.43 -0.38
N ARG A 7 -13.49 -16.61 0.09
CA ARG A 7 -13.47 -15.15 -0.15
C ARG A 7 -12.10 -14.68 -0.63
N TRP A 8 -11.58 -15.33 -1.68
CA TRP A 8 -10.33 -14.91 -2.31
C TRP A 8 -10.54 -13.55 -2.98
N GLY A 9 -9.98 -12.50 -2.39
CA GLY A 9 -9.92 -11.19 -3.02
C GLY A 9 -8.90 -11.16 -4.16
N ASP A 10 -9.06 -10.27 -5.11
CA ASP A 10 -8.09 -10.05 -6.18
C ASP A 10 -6.75 -9.53 -5.62
N ALA A 11 -6.78 -8.64 -4.61
CA ALA A 11 -5.59 -8.06 -3.99
C ALA A 11 -4.55 -9.12 -3.50
N PRO A 12 -4.92 -10.14 -2.69
CA PRO A 12 -3.96 -11.19 -2.32
C PRO A 12 -3.53 -12.06 -3.51
N ILE A 13 -4.42 -12.34 -4.47
CA ILE A 13 -4.07 -13.13 -5.67
C ILE A 13 -3.03 -12.41 -6.53
N HIS A 14 -3.25 -11.12 -6.83
CA HIS A 14 -2.28 -10.28 -7.55
C HIS A 14 -0.96 -10.16 -6.79
N SER A 15 -1.01 -9.96 -5.47
CA SER A 15 0.20 -9.83 -4.65
C SER A 15 1.05 -11.11 -4.67
N ILE A 16 0.42 -12.28 -4.61
CA ILE A 16 1.11 -13.58 -4.72
C ILE A 16 1.73 -13.72 -6.12
N ALA A 17 0.97 -13.47 -7.19
CA ALA A 17 1.48 -13.57 -8.55
C ALA A 17 2.69 -12.64 -8.80
N VAL A 18 2.60 -11.38 -8.38
CA VAL A 18 3.69 -10.39 -8.50
C VAL A 18 4.93 -10.84 -7.73
N SER A 19 4.76 -11.32 -6.49
CA SER A 19 5.89 -11.76 -5.65
C SER A 19 6.56 -13.05 -6.13
N MET A 20 5.83 -13.92 -6.85
CA MET A 20 6.38 -15.18 -7.37
C MET A 20 6.99 -15.04 -8.77
N PHE A 21 6.42 -14.20 -9.63
CA PHE A 21 6.76 -14.17 -11.05
C PHE A 21 7.65 -13.00 -11.48
N LEU A 22 7.74 -11.92 -10.69
CA LEU A 22 8.60 -10.77 -11.01
C LEU A 22 9.81 -10.70 -10.07
N LYS A 23 10.89 -10.08 -10.56
CA LYS A 23 12.01 -9.68 -9.69
C LYS A 23 11.55 -8.54 -8.79
N LYS A 24 12.03 -8.50 -7.54
CA LYS A 24 11.71 -7.41 -6.59
C LYS A 24 11.91 -6.02 -7.20
N SER A 25 12.97 -5.82 -7.99
CA SER A 25 13.27 -4.52 -8.64
C SER A 25 12.27 -4.08 -9.71
N GLN A 26 11.38 -4.97 -10.16
CA GLN A 26 10.30 -4.64 -11.10
C GLN A 26 9.03 -4.17 -10.39
N VAL A 27 9.00 -4.21 -9.05
CA VAL A 27 7.89 -3.75 -8.23
C VAL A 27 8.30 -2.46 -7.54
N HIS A 28 7.51 -1.42 -7.69
CA HIS A 28 7.80 -0.10 -7.14
C HIS A 28 6.79 0.28 -6.06
N TYR A 29 7.30 0.72 -4.91
CA TYR A 29 6.49 1.32 -3.85
C TYR A 29 6.55 2.84 -3.99
N PHE A 30 5.40 3.46 -4.27
CA PHE A 30 5.27 4.91 -4.45
C PHE A 30 5.23 5.63 -3.11
N ASP A 31 6.39 5.84 -2.51
CA ASP A 31 6.52 6.54 -1.22
C ASP A 31 6.20 8.05 -1.31
N ASP A 32 6.20 8.59 -2.53
CA ASP A 32 6.02 10.01 -2.83
C ASP A 32 4.58 10.41 -3.17
N ILE A 33 3.66 9.46 -3.33
CA ILE A 33 2.26 9.70 -3.70
C ILE A 33 1.34 9.58 -2.48
N GLY A 34 0.63 10.65 -2.12
CA GLY A 34 -0.42 10.57 -1.10
C GLY A 34 -1.67 9.85 -1.61
N TYR A 35 -2.16 8.87 -0.87
CA TYR A 35 -3.35 8.08 -1.22
C TYR A 35 -4.22 7.78 -0.01
N TYR A 36 -5.53 7.81 -0.21
CA TYR A 36 -6.52 7.53 0.82
C TYR A 36 -7.54 6.50 0.33
N HIS A 37 -7.70 5.45 1.12
CA HIS A 37 -8.84 4.54 1.08
C HIS A 37 -9.44 4.49 2.49
N PRO A 38 -10.75 4.39 2.68
CA PRO A 38 -11.33 4.31 4.02
C PRO A 38 -10.58 3.33 4.93
N ALA A 39 -10.28 3.77 6.16
CA ALA A 39 -9.47 3.09 7.18
C ALA A 39 -7.94 2.94 6.91
N MET A 40 -7.44 3.28 5.72
CA MET A 40 -6.00 3.20 5.39
C MET A 40 -5.54 4.36 4.51
N ALA A 41 -4.59 5.15 5.02
CA ALA A 41 -4.00 6.27 4.30
C ALA A 41 -2.49 6.09 4.20
N HIS A 42 -1.93 6.40 3.03
CA HIS A 42 -0.49 6.62 2.85
C HIS A 42 -0.26 8.11 2.66
N CYS A 43 0.54 8.71 3.54
CA CYS A 43 0.93 10.11 3.46
C CYS A 43 2.46 10.21 3.39
N PRO A 44 3.04 10.73 2.29
CA PRO A 44 4.48 10.82 2.11
C PRO A 44 5.18 11.57 3.25
N ALA A 45 6.35 11.07 3.67
CA ALA A 45 7.20 11.77 4.62
C ALA A 45 7.67 13.13 4.06
N GLY A 46 7.69 14.17 4.89
CA GLY A 46 8.04 15.53 4.47
C GLY A 46 6.99 16.19 3.55
N SER A 47 5.76 15.67 3.52
CA SER A 47 4.63 16.21 2.75
C SER A 47 4.39 17.71 3.00
N LYS A 48 4.51 18.16 4.25
CA LYS A 48 4.37 19.57 4.66
C LYS A 48 5.46 20.48 4.06
N GLU A 49 6.67 19.95 3.85
CA GLU A 49 7.82 20.70 3.31
C GLU A 49 7.85 20.69 1.77
N ARG A 50 7.33 19.61 1.16
CA ARG A 50 7.29 19.44 -0.30
C ARG A 50 6.11 20.15 -0.97
N GLY A 51 5.18 20.72 -0.19
CA GLY A 51 4.14 21.64 -0.66
C GLY A 51 3.09 21.07 -1.61
N LYS A 52 2.90 19.74 -1.66
CA LYS A 52 2.03 19.08 -2.66
C LYS A 52 0.92 18.19 -2.09
N CYS A 53 0.93 17.92 -0.79
CA CYS A 53 0.05 16.93 -0.16
C CYS A 53 -0.94 17.60 0.80
N ILE A 54 -2.17 17.09 0.85
CA ILE A 54 -3.27 17.60 1.69
C ILE A 54 -3.35 16.85 3.04
N CYS A 55 -2.75 15.65 3.13
CA CYS A 55 -2.77 14.79 4.32
C CYS A 55 -1.74 15.20 5.39
N ASP A 56 -2.02 14.91 6.67
CA ASP A 56 -1.03 15.00 7.75
C ASP A 56 -0.24 13.69 7.86
N PRO A 57 1.09 13.70 7.73
CA PRO A 57 1.92 12.50 7.85
C PRO A 57 1.93 11.90 9.26
N ASN A 58 1.48 12.64 10.28
CA ASN A 58 1.36 12.15 11.66
C ASN A 58 -0.01 11.53 11.96
N GLU A 59 -0.97 11.64 11.04
CA GLU A 59 -2.29 11.00 11.13
C GLU A 59 -2.31 9.63 10.39
N GLY A 60 -1.13 9.03 10.19
CA GLY A 60 -0.94 7.77 9.47
C GLY A 60 -1.70 6.59 10.10
N GLY A 61 -2.49 5.91 9.27
CA GLY A 61 -3.38 4.84 9.71
C GLY A 61 -2.65 3.60 10.22
N ALA A 62 -3.08 3.13 11.40
CA ALA A 62 -2.93 1.79 11.95
C ALA A 62 -1.64 1.00 11.53
N ASP A 63 -0.48 1.51 11.94
CA ASP A 63 0.87 0.96 11.64
C ASP A 63 1.01 -0.56 11.82
N ASN A 64 0.22 -1.17 12.71
CA ASN A 64 0.28 -2.60 13.02
C ASN A 64 -0.43 -3.51 12.00
N PHE A 65 -1.24 -2.96 11.09
CA PHE A 65 -1.95 -3.73 10.05
C PHE A 65 -1.34 -3.56 8.66
N MET A 66 -0.36 -2.67 8.50
CA MET A 66 0.27 -2.39 7.21
C MET A 66 1.50 -3.27 6.98
N CYS A 67 1.66 -3.76 5.74
CA CYS A 67 2.85 -4.52 5.31
C CYS A 67 3.93 -3.64 4.64
N ALA A 68 3.82 -2.30 4.75
CA ALA A 68 4.71 -1.35 4.06
C ALA A 68 6.17 -1.41 4.54
N LYS A 69 6.42 -1.78 5.81
CA LYS A 69 7.77 -1.88 6.41
C LYS A 69 8.74 -2.85 5.73
N ARG A 70 8.26 -3.69 4.81
CA ARG A 70 9.03 -4.78 4.17
C ARG A 70 9.47 -4.48 2.73
N PHE A 71 9.05 -3.36 2.16
CA PHE A 71 9.46 -2.99 0.80
C PHE A 71 10.88 -2.42 0.76
#